data_AF-M6RS29-F1
#
_entry.id   AF-M6RS29-F1
#
_cell.length_a   1.000
_cell.length_b   1.000
_cell.length_c   1.000
_cell.angle_alpha   90.00
_cell.angle_beta   90.00
_cell.angle_gamma   90.00
#
_symmetry.space_group_name_H-M   'P 1'
#
loop_
_entity.id
_entity.type
_entity.pdbx_description
1 polymer ?
#
loop_
_entity_poly.entity_id
_entity_poly.type
_entity_poly.pdbx_seq_one_letter_code
_entity_poly.pdbx_strand_id
1 'polypeptide(L)'
;MFHIDAARKEYWKIFVRQKTIRGFLVAVTLEILTFIKKITTKKEYLDTHCTYGGGQEISGTELKQIQNVFWNNISLFSWQNGDILVIDNYSVSHGRHPFTGPREIFVAWAD
;
A
#
# COMPACT_ATOMS: atom_id res chain seq x y z
N MET A 1 3.42 1.31 -4.40
CA MET A 1 2.16 1.51 -5.14
C MET A 1 2.52 1.86 -6.58
N PHE A 2 3.16 0.93 -7.30
CA PHE A 2 3.74 1.21 -8.64
C PHE A 2 3.70 -0.02 -9.58
N HIS A 3 2.92 -1.02 -9.21
CA HIS A 3 2.89 -2.33 -9.86
C HIS A 3 1.51 -2.96 -9.63
N ILE A 4 0.97 -3.61 -10.66
CA ILE A 4 -0.34 -4.26 -10.63
C ILE A 4 -0.57 -5.23 -9.46
N ASP A 5 0.49 -5.84 -8.93
CA ASP A 5 0.42 -6.82 -7.86
C ASP A 5 0.55 -6.20 -6.46
N ALA A 6 0.82 -4.89 -6.37
CA ALA A 6 1.11 -4.24 -5.10
C ALA A 6 -0.06 -4.37 -4.13
N ALA A 7 -1.28 -3.99 -4.55
CA ALA A 7 -2.45 -4.00 -3.69
C ALA A 7 -2.80 -5.40 -3.17
N ARG A 8 -2.86 -6.41 -4.06
CA ARG A 8 -3.18 -7.79 -3.65
C ARG A 8 -2.16 -8.35 -2.64
N LYS A 9 -0.86 -8.13 -2.88
CA LYS A 9 0.21 -8.61 -1.99
C LYS A 9 0.21 -7.88 -0.65
N GLU A 10 -0.06 -6.57 -0.67
CA GLU A 10 -0.13 -5.73 0.52
C GLU A 10 -1.27 -6.18 1.44
N TYR A 11 -2.46 -6.43 0.88
CA TYR A 11 -3.63 -6.80 1.66
C TYR A 11 -3.53 -8.16 2.33
N TRP A 12 -2.78 -9.11 1.77
CA TRP A 12 -2.46 -10.35 2.48
C TRP A 12 -1.64 -10.10 3.74
N LYS A 13 -0.65 -9.20 3.70
CA LYS A 13 0.13 -8.82 4.88
C LYS A 13 -0.73 -8.07 5.90
N ILE A 14 -1.59 -7.16 5.44
CA ILE A 14 -2.56 -6.45 6.30
C ILE A 14 -3.49 -7.45 6.98
N PHE A 15 -4.03 -8.43 6.25
CA PHE A 15 -4.90 -9.47 6.82
C PHE A 15 -4.16 -10.28 7.89
N VAL A 16 -2.94 -10.76 7.62
CA VAL A 16 -2.14 -11.51 8.60
C VAL A 16 -1.93 -10.71 9.89
N ARG A 17 -1.74 -9.38 9.78
CA ARG A 17 -1.59 -8.49 10.93
C ARG A 17 -2.91 -8.22 11.66
N GLN A 18 -3.96 -7.80 10.95
CA GLN A 18 -5.22 -7.33 11.55
C GLN A 18 -6.17 -8.48 11.92
N LYS A 19 -6.06 -9.64 11.24
CA LYS A 19 -6.88 -10.84 11.44
C LYS A 19 -8.39 -10.59 11.38
N THR A 20 -8.82 -9.66 10.53
CA THR A 20 -10.24 -9.34 10.34
C THR A 20 -10.83 -10.09 9.15
N ILE A 21 -12.11 -10.48 9.26
CA ILE A 21 -12.87 -11.09 8.15
C ILE A 21 -12.91 -10.14 6.94
N ARG A 22 -13.14 -8.85 7.19
CA ARG A 22 -13.09 -7.82 6.14
C ARG A 22 -11.74 -7.81 5.43
N GLY A 23 -10.63 -7.86 6.18
CA GLY A 23 -9.29 -7.90 5.61
C GLY A 23 -9.08 -9.12 4.69
N PHE A 24 -9.55 -10.29 5.13
CA PHE A 24 -9.53 -11.50 4.31
C PHE A 24 -10.34 -11.35 3.03
N LEU A 25 -11.60 -10.92 3.13
CA LEU A 25 -12.48 -10.75 1.98
C LEU A 25 -11.89 -9.77 0.97
N VAL A 26 -11.35 -8.64 1.44
CA VAL A 26 -10.69 -7.67 0.54
C VAL A 26 -9.45 -8.27 -0.11
N ALA A 27 -8.63 -9.03 0.61
CA ALA A 27 -7.45 -9.69 0.02
C ALA A 27 -7.84 -10.66 -1.10
N VAL A 28 -8.86 -11.50 -0.87
CA VAL A 28 -9.39 -12.43 -1.88
C VAL A 28 -9.97 -11.68 -3.09
N THR A 29 -10.80 -10.65 -2.85
CA THR A 29 -11.35 -9.82 -3.93
C THR A 29 -10.26 -9.17 -4.77
N LEU A 30 -9.21 -8.63 -4.13
CA LEU A 30 -8.08 -8.02 -4.85
C LEU A 30 -7.30 -9.05 -5.65
N GLU A 31 -7.16 -10.29 -5.19
CA GLU A 31 -6.52 -11.36 -5.98
C GLU A 31 -7.27 -11.60 -7.29
N ILE A 32 -8.60 -11.73 -7.23
CA ILE A 32 -9.47 -11.94 -8.39
C ILE A 32 -9.46 -10.72 -9.33
N LEU A 33 -9.67 -9.52 -8.78
CA LEU A 33 -9.69 -8.28 -9.57
C LEU A 33 -8.34 -8.04 -10.26
N THR A 34 -7.23 -8.34 -9.58
CA THR A 34 -5.90 -8.21 -10.18
C THR A 34 -5.71 -9.20 -11.31
N PHE A 35 -6.16 -10.45 -11.16
CA PHE A 35 -6.12 -11.44 -12.23
C PHE A 35 -6.93 -10.99 -13.45
N ILE A 36 -8.17 -10.53 -13.25
CA ILE A 36 -9.01 -10.00 -14.34
C ILE A 36 -8.31 -8.83 -15.03
N LYS A 37 -7.86 -7.82 -14.27
CA LYS A 37 -7.16 -6.64 -14.81
C LYS A 37 -5.93 -7.02 -15.66
N LYS A 38 -5.16 -8.02 -15.26
CA LYS A 38 -3.99 -8.50 -16.03
C LYS A 38 -4.36 -9.02 -17.42
N ILE A 39 -5.58 -9.52 -17.59
CA ILE A 39 -6.07 -10.11 -18.85
C ILE A 39 -6.82 -9.06 -19.67
N THR A 40 -7.56 -8.16 -19.02
CA THR A 40 -8.47 -7.22 -19.70
C THR A 40 -7.86 -5.85 -19.98
N THR A 41 -6.78 -5.48 -19.30
CA THR A 41 -6.27 -4.10 -19.31
C THR A 41 -4.80 -4.07 -19.75
N LYS A 42 -4.49 -3.27 -20.78
CA LYS A 42 -3.10 -3.05 -21.18
C LYS A 42 -2.35 -2.33 -20.06
N LYS A 43 -1.05 -2.62 -19.94
CA LYS A 43 -0.23 -2.13 -18.82
C LYS A 43 -0.18 -0.60 -18.71
N GLU A 44 -0.12 0.09 -19.85
CA GLU A 44 -0.12 1.56 -19.96
C GLU A 44 -1.38 2.23 -19.37
N TYR A 45 -2.49 1.49 -19.25
CA TYR A 45 -3.74 2.00 -18.64
C TYR A 45 -3.91 1.55 -17.18
N LEU A 46 -2.89 0.92 -16.59
CA LEU A 46 -2.95 0.57 -15.18
C LEU A 46 -2.64 1.78 -14.33
N ASP A 47 -3.51 2.03 -13.35
CA ASP A 47 -3.30 3.09 -12.37
C ASP A 47 -1.93 2.93 -11.70
N THR A 48 -1.19 4.03 -11.58
CA THR A 48 0.14 4.06 -10.96
C THR A 48 1.17 3.13 -11.63
N HIS A 49 0.98 2.74 -12.90
CA HIS A 49 1.99 1.97 -13.64
C HIS A 49 3.31 2.72 -13.69
N CYS A 50 4.39 2.00 -13.38
CA CYS A 50 5.74 2.55 -13.37
C CYS A 50 6.69 1.54 -14.00
N THR A 51 7.67 2.07 -14.70
CA THR A 51 8.75 1.32 -15.34
C THR A 51 10.08 1.97 -14.96
N TYR A 52 11.17 1.24 -15.20
CA TYR A 52 12.50 1.84 -15.21
C TYR A 52 12.58 2.95 -16.28
N GLY A 53 13.55 3.86 -16.16
CA GLY A 53 13.71 4.95 -17.13
C GLY A 53 13.88 4.51 -18.59
N GLY A 54 14.31 3.26 -18.82
CA GLY A 54 14.37 2.63 -20.15
C GLY A 54 13.10 1.91 -20.60
N GLY A 55 11.99 2.00 -19.85
CA GLY A 55 10.71 1.33 -20.15
C GLY A 55 10.60 -0.13 -19.69
N GLN A 56 11.66 -0.69 -19.09
CA GLN A 56 11.59 -2.05 -18.53
C GLN A 56 10.62 -2.10 -17.34
N GLU A 57 9.83 -3.18 -17.26
CA GLU A 57 8.90 -3.41 -16.16
C GLU A 57 9.62 -3.68 -14.84
N ILE A 58 9.04 -3.17 -13.75
CA ILE A 58 9.42 -3.59 -12.39
C ILE A 58 8.90 -5.02 -12.20
N SER A 59 9.78 -5.95 -11.85
CA SER A 59 9.43 -7.35 -11.67
C SER A 59 8.64 -7.60 -10.39
N GLY A 60 7.90 -8.71 -10.37
CA GLY A 60 7.15 -9.14 -9.19
C GLY A 60 8.05 -9.49 -7.99
N THR A 61 9.32 -9.84 -8.23
CA THR A 61 10.32 -10.14 -7.20
C THR A 61 10.83 -8.85 -6.55
N GLU A 62 11.18 -7.85 -7.36
CA GLU A 62 11.59 -6.52 -6.87
C GLU A 62 10.48 -5.85 -6.06
N LEU A 63 9.23 -5.90 -6.55
CA LEU A 63 8.07 -5.44 -5.78
C LEU A 63 8.00 -6.11 -4.40
N LYS A 64 8.20 -7.43 -4.33
CA LYS A 64 8.16 -8.18 -3.08
C LYS A 64 9.28 -7.75 -2.14
N GLN A 65 10.49 -7.54 -2.66
CA GLN A 65 11.63 -7.05 -1.89
C GLN A 65 11.34 -5.66 -1.32
N ILE A 66 10.88 -4.72 -2.15
CA ILE A 66 10.50 -3.37 -1.72
C ILE A 66 9.44 -3.45 -0.62
N GLN A 67 8.35 -4.19 -0.82
CA GLN A 67 7.31 -4.34 0.20
C GLN A 67 7.85 -4.95 1.49
N ASN A 68 8.77 -5.92 1.41
CA ASN A 68 9.38 -6.50 2.61
C ASN A 68 10.20 -5.46 3.38
N VAL A 69 10.97 -4.62 2.69
CA VAL A 69 11.71 -3.52 3.33
C VAL A 69 10.75 -2.56 4.03
N PHE A 70 9.67 -2.14 3.37
CA PHE A 70 8.65 -1.29 4.01
C PHE A 70 8.07 -1.95 5.26
N TRP A 71 7.60 -3.20 5.17
CA TRP A 71 6.97 -3.90 6.30
C TRP A 71 7.92 -4.19 7.47
N ASN A 72 9.21 -4.39 7.19
CA ASN A 72 10.20 -4.63 8.23
C ASN A 72 10.61 -3.35 8.97
N ASN A 73 10.43 -2.18 8.35
CA ASN A 73 10.87 -0.89 8.88
C ASN A 73 9.71 0.07 9.22
N ILE A 74 8.47 -0.34 9.01
CA ILE A 74 7.30 0.51 9.27
C ILE A 74 7.06 0.67 10.78
N SER A 75 6.85 1.90 11.22
CA SER A 75 6.30 2.18 12.56
C SER A 75 4.78 2.24 12.46
N LEU A 76 4.09 1.33 13.16
CA LEU A 76 2.64 1.24 13.17
C LEU A 76 2.13 1.51 14.59
N PHE A 77 1.39 2.60 14.72
CA PHE A 77 0.79 3.04 15.98
C PHE A 77 -0.69 3.38 15.78
N SER A 78 -1.45 3.26 16.87
CA SER A 78 -2.84 3.69 16.91
C SER A 78 -2.89 5.13 17.40
N TRP A 79 -3.49 6.01 16.61
CA TRP A 79 -3.74 7.40 16.99
C TRP A 79 -4.60 7.49 18.24
N GLN A 80 -4.21 8.34 19.18
CA GLN A 80 -5.02 8.80 20.30
C GLN A 80 -5.39 10.28 20.10
N ASN A 81 -6.48 10.71 20.74
CA ASN A 81 -6.88 12.12 20.67
C ASN A 81 -5.81 12.98 21.35
N GLY A 82 -5.35 14.03 20.65
CA GLY A 82 -4.29 14.92 21.10
C GLY A 82 -2.88 14.53 20.64
N ASP A 83 -2.70 13.35 20.03
CA ASP A 83 -1.41 12.97 19.45
C ASP A 83 -1.02 13.91 18.30
N ILE A 84 0.26 14.28 18.27
CA ILE A 84 0.88 15.04 17.17
C ILE A 84 2.03 14.20 16.61
N LEU A 85 2.02 13.97 15.30
CA LEU A 85 3.14 13.38 14.58
C LEU A 85 3.83 14.47 13.76
N VAL A 86 5.12 14.63 14.00
CA VAL A 86 6.00 15.44 13.15
C VAL A 86 6.91 14.48 12.41
N ILE A 87 7.00 14.66 11.09
CA ILE A 87 7.91 13.90 10.23
C ILE A 87 8.74 14.88 9.41
N ASP A 88 9.98 14.47 9.11
CA ASP A 88 10.72 15.05 8.00
C ASP A 88 10.25 14.37 6.70
N ASN A 89 9.60 15.15 5.84
CA ASN A 89 8.98 14.64 4.61
C ASN A 89 10.00 14.14 3.58
N TYR A 90 11.29 14.50 3.71
CA TYR A 90 12.34 14.00 2.83
C TYR A 90 12.85 12.61 3.24
N SER A 91 12.80 12.29 4.54
CA SER A 91 13.33 11.03 5.07
C SER A 91 12.25 9.99 5.40
N VAL A 92 10.98 10.38 5.51
CA VAL A 92 9.90 9.50 5.96
C VAL A 92 8.80 9.32 4.91
N SER A 93 8.65 8.10 4.41
CA SER A 93 7.42 7.68 3.74
C SER A 93 6.33 7.37 4.78
N HIS A 94 5.14 7.90 4.57
CA HIS A 94 4.00 7.68 5.45
C HIS A 94 2.79 7.15 4.67
N GLY A 95 1.83 6.57 5.39
CA GLY A 95 0.64 5.97 4.81
C GLY A 95 -0.37 5.57 5.87
N ARG A 96 -1.40 4.82 5.47
CA ARG A 96 -2.41 4.32 6.41
C ARG A 96 -2.79 2.88 6.11
N HIS A 97 -3.05 2.11 7.16
CA HIS A 97 -3.79 0.87 7.04
C HIS A 97 -5.31 1.11 6.94
N PRO A 98 -6.08 0.11 6.46
CA PRO A 98 -7.53 0.13 6.51
C PRO A 98 -8.02 0.31 7.95
N PHE A 99 -9.06 1.13 8.11
CA PHE A 99 -9.71 1.44 9.40
C PHE A 99 -11.24 1.42 9.25
N THR A 100 -11.95 1.51 10.38
CA THR A 100 -13.41 1.56 10.49
C THR A 100 -13.84 2.64 11.48
N GLY A 101 -15.05 3.18 11.28
CA GLY A 101 -15.61 4.22 12.14
C GLY A 101 -15.12 5.64 11.81
N PRO A 102 -15.65 6.65 12.51
CA PRO A 102 -15.22 8.04 12.35
C PRO A 102 -13.73 8.20 12.68
N ARG A 103 -13.01 8.96 11.85
CA ARG A 103 -11.60 9.30 12.06
C ARG A 103 -11.33 10.66 11.44
N GLU A 104 -10.77 11.56 12.22
CA GLU A 104 -10.36 12.90 11.79
C GLU A 104 -8.88 13.09 12.12
N ILE A 105 -8.09 13.49 11.12
CA ILE A 105 -6.66 13.78 11.25
C ILE A 105 -6.40 15.06 10.46
N PHE A 106 -5.88 16.07 11.15
CA PHE A 106 -5.47 17.32 10.52
C PHE A 106 -4.01 17.22 10.06
N VAL A 107 -3.69 17.92 8.97
CA VAL A 107 -2.34 17.97 8.39
C VAL A 107 -1.98 19.42 8.14
N ALA A 108 -0.73 19.77 8.44
CA ALA A 108 -0.13 21.05 8.09
C ALA A 108 1.25 20.80 7.47
N TRP A 109 1.64 21.68 6.55
CA TRP A 109 2.98 21.72 5.99
C TRP A 109 3.77 22.81 6.72
N ALA A 110 5.06 22.56 6.92
CA ALA A 110 6.01 23.52 7.46
C ALA A 110 7.17 23.66 6.46
N ASP A 111 7.68 24.89 6.34
CA ASP A 111 8.81 25.26 5.47
C ASP A 111 10.16 25.04 6.16
#